data_AF-A0A510IVT7-F1
#
_entry.id   AF-A0A510IVT7-F1
#
_cell.length_a   1.000
_cell.length_b   1.000
_cell.length_c   1.000
_cell.angle_alpha   90.00
_cell.angle_beta   90.00
_cell.angle_gamma   90.00
#
_symmetry.space_group_name_H-M   'P 1'
#
loop_
_entity.id
_entity.type
_entity.pdbx_description
1 polymer ?
#
loop_
_entity_poly.entity_id
_entity_poly.type
_entity_poly.pdbx_seq_one_letter_code
_entity_poly.pdbx_strand_id
1 'polypeptide(L)' 'MSIKKYTQEEVKKLKDLTDYERQKKMTEEEIEEGAKTDPDALTPTEEDFKKFRKVKKK' A
#
# COMPACT_ATOMS: atom_id res chain seq x y z
N MET A 1 -22.05 0.51 0.51
CA MET A 1 -20.92 -0.39 0.85
C MET A 1 -21.16 -0.93 2.24
N SER A 2 -21.13 -2.25 2.43
CA SER A 2 -21.37 -2.89 3.73
C SER A 2 -20.04 -3.25 4.38
N ILE A 3 -19.78 -2.78 5.59
CA ILE A 3 -18.55 -3.07 6.34
C ILE A 3 -18.72 -4.41 7.04
N LYS A 4 -17.96 -5.43 6.60
CA LYS A 4 -17.86 -6.72 7.30
C LYS A 4 -16.82 -6.63 8.41
N LYS A 5 -17.15 -7.15 9.59
CA LYS A 5 -16.23 -7.25 10.74
C LYS A 5 -15.79 -8.71 10.89
N TYR A 6 -14.51 -8.90 11.18
CA TYR A 6 -13.90 -10.21 11.44
C TYR A 6 -13.11 -10.16 12.74
N THR A 7 -13.06 -11.29 13.45
CA THR A 7 -12.14 -11.54 14.56
C THR A 7 -10.78 -11.99 14.04
N GLN A 8 -9.72 -11.91 14.86
CA GLN A 8 -8.38 -12.34 14.46
C GLN A 8 -8.32 -13.83 14.05
N GLU A 9 -9.13 -14.68 14.70
CA GLU A 9 -9.20 -16.11 14.38
C GLU A 9 -9.86 -16.37 13.04
N GLU A 10 -10.87 -15.58 12.68
CA GLU A 10 -11.53 -15.66 11.37
C GLU A 10 -10.60 -15.19 10.26
N VAL A 11 -9.84 -14.11 10.49
CA VAL A 11 -8.85 -13.61 9.51
C VAL A 11 -7.80 -14.68 9.21
N LYS A 12 -7.30 -15.41 10.22
CA LYS A 12 -6.33 -16.50 10.02
C LYS A 12 -6.87 -17.67 9.19
N LYS A 13 -8.20 -17.85 9.15
CA LYS A 13 -8.87 -18.90 8.36
C LYS A 13 -9.21 -18.44 6.95
N LEU A 14 -9.11 -17.15 6.65
CA LEU A 14 -9.31 -16.64 5.30
C LEU A 14 -8.20 -17.16 4.39
N LYS A 15 -8.57 -17.48 3.16
CA LYS A 15 -7.60 -17.87 2.14
C LYS A 15 -6.71 -16.67 1.85
N ASP A 16 -5.40 -16.85 2.02
CA ASP A 16 -4.44 -15.87 1.52
C ASP A 16 -4.49 -15.88 -0.01
N LEU A 17 -4.71 -14.70 -0.59
CA LEU A 17 -4.74 -14.48 -2.03
C LEU A 17 -3.41 -13.89 -2.52
N THR A 18 -2.50 -13.58 -1.60
CA THR A 18 -1.22 -12.95 -1.91
C THR A 18 -0.27 -13.98 -2.52
N ASP A 19 0.17 -13.71 -3.74
CA ASP A 19 1.21 -14.51 -4.40
C ASP A 19 2.60 -14.01 -3.97
N TYR A 20 3.11 -14.57 -2.87
CA TYR A 20 4.42 -14.21 -2.32
C TYR A 20 5.59 -14.63 -3.22
N GLU A 21 5.44 -15.67 -4.05
CA GLU A 21 6.51 -16.08 -4.95
C GLU A 21 6.70 -15.06 -6.06
N ARG A 22 5.60 -14.57 -6.63
CA ARG A 22 5.63 -13.46 -7.58
C ARG A 22 6.21 -12.21 -6.94
N GLN A 23 5.73 -11.84 -5.74
CA GLN A 23 6.18 -10.63 -5.05
C GLN A 23 7.70 -10.62 -4.81
N LYS A 24 8.29 -11.75 -4.43
CA LYS A 24 9.74 -11.87 -4.18
C LYS A 24 10.59 -11.80 -5.45
N LYS A 25 10.01 -12.11 -6.61
CA LYS A 25 10.71 -12.13 -7.91
C LYS A 25 10.55 -10.83 -8.69
N MET A 26 9.67 -9.94 -8.24
CA MET A 26 9.36 -8.68 -8.91
C MET A 26 10.59 -7.78 -8.93
N THR A 27 10.84 -7.14 -10.06
CA THR A 27 11.96 -6.20 -10.21
C THR A 27 11.60 -4.82 -9.67
N GLU A 28 12.60 -3.98 -9.40
CA GLU A 28 12.39 -2.61 -8.93
C GLU A 28 11.54 -1.78 -9.92
N GLU A 29 11.76 -1.97 -11.22
CA GLU A 29 11.02 -1.28 -12.28
C GLU A 29 9.53 -1.68 -12.29
N GLU A 30 9.24 -2.97 -12.13
CA GLU A 30 7.86 -3.49 -12.03
C GLU A 30 7.16 -2.99 -10.75
N ILE A 31 7.90 -2.89 -9.64
CA ILE A 31 7.38 -2.32 -8.39
C ILE A 31 7.03 -0.84 -8.58
N GLU A 32 7.93 -0.07 -9.21
CA GLU A 32 7.69 1.35 -9.46
C GLU A 32 6.50 1.60 -10.40
N GLU A 33 6.37 0.82 -11.47
CA GLU A 33 5.25 0.95 -12.42
C GLU A 33 3.93 0.58 -11.74
N GLY A 34 3.92 -0.49 -10.92
CA GLY A 34 2.77 -0.87 -10.10
C GLY A 34 2.36 0.26 -9.16
N ALA A 35 3.32 0.86 -8.46
CA ALA A 35 3.05 1.96 -7.53
C ALA A 35 2.54 3.24 -8.23
N LYS A 36 2.98 3.52 -9.46
CA LYS A 36 2.53 4.69 -10.24
C LYS A 36 1.13 4.51 -10.83
N THR A 37 0.75 3.28 -11.13
CA THR A 37 -0.53 2.95 -11.80
C THR A 37 -1.64 2.55 -10.83
N ASP A 38 -1.30 2.29 -9.56
CA ASP A 38 -2.27 1.93 -8.53
C ASP A 38 -3.18 3.13 -8.17
N PRO A 39 -4.51 3.02 -8.36
CA PRO A 39 -5.45 4.09 -8.02
C PRO A 39 -5.50 4.40 -6.51
N ASP A 40 -5.10 3.45 -5.67
CA ASP A 40 -5.02 3.63 -4.21
C ASP A 40 -3.64 4.18 -3.77
N ALA A 41 -2.67 4.26 -4.69
CA ALA A 41 -1.36 4.83 -4.39
C ALA A 41 -1.41 6.37 -4.42
N LEU A 42 -1.56 6.96 -3.25
CA LEU A 42 -1.33 8.38 -3.01
C LEU A 42 0.18 8.68 -3.00
N THR A 43 0.81 8.61 -4.18
CA THR A 43 2.21 9.02 -4.34
C THR A 43 2.29 10.56 -4.34
N PRO A 44 2.92 11.19 -3.33
CA PRO A 44 2.97 12.65 -3.27
C PRO A 44 3.81 13.21 -4.42
N THR A 45 3.34 14.29 -5.02
CA THR A 45 4.12 15.03 -6.01
C THR A 45 5.21 15.87 -5.34
N GLU A 46 6.20 16.32 -6.11
CA GLU A 46 7.19 17.29 -5.61
C GLU A 46 6.54 18.57 -5.05
N GLU A 47 5.40 18.98 -5.60
CA GLU A 47 4.64 20.13 -5.10
C GLU A 47 4.01 19.85 -3.73
N ASP A 48 3.56 18.62 -3.49
CA ASP A 48 3.05 18.19 -2.18
C ASP A 48 4.16 18.19 -1.13
N PHE A 49 5.38 17.79 -1.53
CA PHE A 49 6.56 17.89 -0.66
C PHE A 49 6.92 19.34 -0.30
N LYS A 50 6.77 20.29 -1.23
CA LYS A 50 7.00 21.72 -0.95
C LYS A 50 5.96 22.30 0.02
N LYS A 51 4.73 21.80 -0.03
CA LYS A 51 3.64 22.19 0.88
C LYS A 51 3.75 21.53 2.25
N PHE A 52 4.52 20.44 2.37
CA PHE A 52 4.71 19.72 3.63
C PHE A 52 5.43 20.60 4.66
N ARG A 53 4.66 21.08 5.65
CA ARG A 53 5.19 21.93 6.70
C ARG A 53 5.91 21.07 7.75
N LYS A 54 7.18 21.35 8.00
CA LYS A 54 7.95 20.67 9.07
C LYS A 54 7.24 20.81 10.41
N VAL A 55 6.94 19.69 11.05
CA VAL A 55 6.43 19.67 12.42
C VAL A 55 7.58 20.03 13.35
N LYS A 56 7.45 21.11 14.11
CA LYS A 56 8.42 21.46 15.16
C LYS A 56 8.28 20.42 16.28
N LYS A 57 9.37 19.71 16.60
CA LYS A 57 9.42 18.88 17.81
C LYS A 57 9.28 19.81 19.02
N LYS A 58 8.33 19.49 19.92
CA LYS A 58 8.21 20.13 21.24
C LYS A 58 9.33 19.67 22.15
#